data_AF-A0AA39W5Q7-F1
#
_entry.id   AF-A0AA39W5Q7-F1
#
_cell.length_a   1.000
_cell.length_b   1.000
_cell.length_c   1.000
_cell.angle_alpha   90.00
_cell.angle_beta   90.00
_cell.angle_gamma   90.00
#
_symmetry.space_group_name_H-M   'P 1'
#
loop_
_entity.id
_entity.type
_entity.pdbx_description
1 polymer ?
#
loop_
_entity_poly.entity_id
_entity_poly.type
_entity_poly.pdbx_seq_one_letter_code
_entity_poly.pdbx_strand_id
1 'polypeptide(L)'
;MPFSGLTTFGTAFLSKFECSQMPHSLLEHITFVDTPGVLSGEKQRTQRAYDFTGVTSWFAAKCDLILLLFDPHKLDVSDEFKRVISSLRGHDDKIRVVLNKADQVDT
;
A
#
# COMPACT_ATOMS: atom_id res chain seq x y z
N MET A 1 6.99 10.59 -15.60
CA MET A 1 6.19 9.55 -14.89
C MET A 1 4.92 10.18 -14.32
N PRO A 2 3.80 9.45 -14.21
CA PRO A 2 2.47 10.00 -13.86
C PRO A 2 2.31 10.37 -12.37
N PHE A 3 3.37 10.84 -11.71
CA PHE A 3 3.43 11.08 -10.26
C PHE A 3 3.41 12.56 -9.87
N SER A 4 3.24 13.49 -10.82
CA SER A 4 3.21 14.93 -10.54
C SER A 4 2.11 15.32 -9.54
N GLY A 5 0.98 14.62 -9.53
CA GLY A 5 -0.11 14.83 -8.57
C GLY A 5 0.23 14.46 -7.11
N LEU A 6 1.32 13.73 -6.87
CA LEU A 6 1.77 13.41 -5.50
C LEU A 6 2.41 14.63 -4.80
N THR A 7 2.74 15.69 -5.54
CA THR A 7 3.27 16.94 -4.97
C THR A 7 2.31 17.59 -3.96
N THR A 8 1.01 17.32 -4.10
CA THR A 8 -0.03 17.78 -3.16
C THR A 8 0.14 17.23 -1.74
N PHE A 9 0.81 16.08 -1.56
CA PHE A 9 1.10 15.50 -0.23
C PHE A 9 2.31 16.12 0.47
N GLY A 10 3.01 17.06 -0.19
CA GLY A 10 4.08 17.85 0.40
C GLY A 10 5.40 17.11 0.60
N THR A 11 6.39 17.85 1.10
CA THR A 11 7.78 17.39 1.26
C THR A 11 7.93 16.22 2.24
N ALA A 12 7.05 16.14 3.25
CA ALA A 12 7.05 15.04 4.22
C ALA A 12 6.81 13.68 3.55
N PHE A 13 5.91 13.61 2.57
CA PHE A 13 5.70 12.40 1.77
C PHE A 13 6.80 12.23 0.72
N LEU A 14 7.10 13.28 -0.05
CA LEU A 14 8.06 13.19 -1.16
C LEU A 14 9.47 12.78 -0.70
N SER A 15 9.88 13.14 0.51
CA SER A 15 11.17 12.71 1.08
C SER A 15 11.24 11.22 1.41
N LYS A 16 10.09 10.53 1.43
CA LYS A 16 9.95 9.09 1.64
C LYS A 16 9.55 8.33 0.38
N PHE A 17 9.28 9.05 -0.71
CA PHE A 17 8.83 8.46 -1.97
C PHE A 17 10.03 8.29 -2.91
N GLU A 18 10.37 7.03 -3.18
CA GLU A 18 11.54 6.67 -3.98
C GLU A 18 11.13 5.94 -5.25
N CYS A 19 11.95 6.06 -6.29
CA CYS A 19 11.77 5.34 -7.55
C CYS A 19 13.01 4.50 -7.83
N SER A 20 12.86 3.19 -7.73
CA SER A 20 13.87 2.23 -8.14
C SER A 20 13.59 1.75 -9.55
N GLN A 21 14.64 1.64 -10.38
CA GLN A 21 14.54 1.20 -11.77
C GLN A 21 15.60 0.12 -12.03
N MET A 22 15.22 -0.91 -12.77
CA MET A 22 16.14 -1.95 -13.23
C MET A 22 15.70 -2.47 -14.61
N PRO A 23 16.64 -2.88 -15.48
CA PRO A 23 16.29 -3.50 -16.75
C PRO A 23 15.74 -4.91 -16.50
N HIS A 24 14.43 -5.09 -16.67
CA HIS A 24 13.76 -6.38 -16.55
C HIS A 24 12.51 -6.40 -17.43
N SER A 25 12.31 -7.46 -18.22
CA SER A 25 11.22 -7.56 -19.20
C SER A 25 9.82 -7.35 -18.60
N LEU A 26 9.58 -7.87 -17.39
CA LEU A 26 8.33 -7.63 -16.66
C LEU A 26 8.05 -6.13 -16.40
N LEU A 27 9.09 -5.34 -16.16
CA LEU A 27 8.96 -3.91 -15.83
C LEU A 27 8.69 -3.04 -17.06
N GLU A 28 8.82 -3.59 -18.27
CA GLU A 28 8.36 -2.96 -19.51
C GLU A 28 6.83 -2.96 -19.62
N HIS A 29 6.16 -3.86 -18.89
CA HIS A 29 4.71 -4.05 -18.94
C HIS A 29 4.00 -3.62 -17.66
N ILE A 30 4.66 -3.73 -16.50
CA ILE A 30 4.06 -3.50 -15.19
C ILE A 30 4.98 -2.63 -14.32
N THR A 31 4.40 -1.68 -13.61
CA THR A 31 5.09 -0.92 -12.56
C THR A 31 4.58 -1.36 -11.20
N PHE A 32 5.50 -1.72 -10.30
CA PHE A 32 5.16 -2.01 -8.91
C PHE A 32 5.27 -0.74 -8.07
N VAL A 33 4.27 -0.53 -7.22
CA VAL A 33 4.30 0.47 -6.17
C VAL A 33 4.29 -0.28 -4.86
N ASP A 34 5.42 -0.25 -4.15
CA ASP A 34 5.50 -0.78 -2.80
C ASP A 34 5.10 0.30 -1.79
N THR A 35 4.27 -0.08 -0.82
CA THR A 35 3.74 0.83 0.19
C THR A 35 4.31 0.47 1.56
N PRO A 36 4.65 1.45 2.41
CA PRO A 36 5.02 1.17 3.80
C PRO A 36 4.00 0.27 4.50
N GLY A 37 4.47 -0.75 5.21
CA GLY A 37 3.61 -1.72 5.90
C GLY A 37 2.61 -1.05 6.84
N VAL A 38 1.38 -1.55 6.85
CA VAL A 38 0.33 -1.11 7.76
C VAL A 38 0.52 -1.83 9.10
N LEU A 39 1.38 -1.29 9.95
CA LEU A 39 1.69 -1.89 11.26
C LEU A 39 0.63 -1.52 12.30
N SER A 40 0.29 -2.49 13.16
CA SER A 40 -0.47 -2.29 14.38
C SER A 40 0.40 -1.58 15.44
N GLY A 41 0.34 -0.26 15.53
CA GLY A 41 0.96 0.47 16.63
C GLY A 41 0.79 1.97 16.57
N GLU A 42 0.28 2.58 17.65
CA GLU A 42 0.13 4.04 17.79
C GLU A 42 1.42 4.82 17.49
N LYS A 43 2.59 4.21 17.69
CA LYS A 43 3.90 4.81 17.41
C LYS A 43 4.14 5.07 15.92
N GLN A 44 3.65 4.22 15.01
CA GLN A 44 3.76 4.47 13.57
C GLN A 44 2.77 5.54 13.11
N ARG A 45 1.57 5.55 13.68
CA ARG A 45 0.52 6.52 13.35
C ARG A 45 0.89 7.95 13.76
N THR A 46 1.56 8.11 14.90
CA THR A 46 2.09 9.41 15.36
C THR A 46 3.38 9.83 14.65
N GLN A 47 4.14 8.89 14.07
CA GLN A 47 5.37 9.19 13.33
C GLN A 47 5.17 9.53 11.85
N ARG A 48 4.00 9.21 11.25
CA ARG A 48 3.73 9.58 9.86
C ARG A 48 3.40 11.06 9.77
N ALA A 49 4.35 11.84 9.26
CA ALA A 49 4.20 13.27 9.02
C ALA A 49 3.37 13.61 7.76
N TYR A 50 2.68 12.62 7.17
CA TYR A 50 1.87 12.77 5.96
C TYR A 50 0.61 11.91 6.03
N ASP A 51 -0.40 12.26 5.24
CA ASP A 51 -1.66 11.51 5.15
C ASP A 51 -1.48 10.22 4.34
N PHE A 52 -1.20 9.12 5.04
CA PHE A 52 -1.07 7.80 4.43
C PHE A 52 -2.35 7.31 3.75
N THR A 53 -3.52 7.64 4.32
CA THR A 53 -4.81 7.17 3.79
C THR A 53 -5.13 7.87 2.47
N GLY A 54 -4.90 9.18 2.40
CA GLY A 54 -5.03 9.98 1.19
C GLY A 54 -4.06 9.55 0.08
N VAL A 55 -2.79 9.29 0.41
CA VAL A 55 -1.81 8.75 -0.55
C VAL A 55 -2.26 7.39 -1.09
N THR A 56 -2.71 6.49 -0.21
CA THR A 56 -3.17 5.16 -0.62
C THR A 56 -4.39 5.23 -1.54
N SER A 57 -5.35 6.11 -1.23
CA SER A 57 -6.53 6.35 -2.07
C SER A 57 -6.15 6.92 -3.44
N TRP A 58 -5.17 7.83 -3.51
CA TRP A 58 -4.66 8.37 -4.77
C TRP A 58 -4.05 7.28 -5.67
N PHE A 59 -3.29 6.35 -5.10
CA PHE A 59 -2.76 5.20 -5.83
C PHE A 59 -3.87 4.23 -6.25
N ALA A 60 -4.84 3.94 -5.37
CA ALA A 60 -5.97 3.08 -5.66
C ALA A 60 -6.77 3.57 -6.89
N ALA A 61 -6.98 4.88 -6.99
CA ALA A 61 -7.68 5.50 -8.11
C ALA A 61 -6.94 5.34 -9.45
N LYS A 62 -5.61 5.21 -9.43
CA LYS A 62 -4.76 5.19 -10.64
C LYS A 62 -4.21 3.81 -11.00
N CYS A 63 -4.17 2.88 -10.06
CA CYS A 63 -3.70 1.52 -10.31
C CYS A 63 -4.76 0.68 -11.02
N ASP A 64 -4.28 -0.39 -11.66
CA ASP A 64 -5.14 -1.42 -12.27
C ASP A 64 -5.46 -2.56 -11.30
N LEU A 65 -4.57 -2.81 -10.32
CA LEU A 65 -4.69 -3.92 -9.39
C LEU A 65 -4.10 -3.57 -8.02
N ILE A 66 -4.79 -3.99 -6.96
CA ILE A 66 -4.40 -3.75 -5.56
C ILE A 66 -4.22 -5.11 -4.88
N LEU A 67 -3.00 -5.38 -4.41
CA LEU A 67 -2.70 -6.59 -3.66
C LEU A 67 -2.79 -6.32 -2.15
N LEU A 68 -3.77 -6.95 -1.49
CA LEU A 68 -3.86 -6.95 -0.03
C LEU A 68 -3.22 -8.22 0.52
N LEU A 69 -2.04 -8.08 1.13
CA LEU A 69 -1.28 -9.18 1.70
C LEU A 69 -1.68 -9.40 3.16
N PHE A 70 -2.08 -10.62 3.49
CA PHE A 70 -2.38 -11.06 4.85
C PHE A 70 -1.44 -12.19 5.26
N ASP A 71 -0.93 -12.13 6.48
CA ASP A 71 -0.17 -13.20 7.11
C ASP A 71 -1.10 -13.89 8.14
N PRO A 72 -1.47 -15.17 7.96
CA PRO A 72 -2.41 -15.88 8.83
C PRO A 72 -1.88 -16.02 10.26
N HIS A 73 -0.56 -16.00 10.46
CA HIS A 73 0.04 -16.09 11.79
C HIS A 73 -0.05 -14.77 12.58
N LYS A 74 -0.18 -13.64 11.87
CA LYS A 74 -0.23 -12.28 12.45
C LYS A 74 -1.47 -11.52 12.01
N LEU A 75 -2.60 -12.21 11.93
CA LEU A 75 -3.84 -11.65 11.38
C LEU A 75 -4.50 -10.68 12.38
N ASP A 76 -3.79 -9.59 12.71
CA ASP A 76 -4.28 -8.48 13.51
C ASP A 76 -4.86 -7.41 12.59
N VAL A 77 -6.20 -7.40 12.50
CA VAL A 77 -6.93 -6.37 11.75
C VAL A 77 -6.96 -5.07 12.55
N SER A 78 -5.87 -4.32 12.48
CA SER A 78 -5.70 -3.04 13.18
C SER A 78 -6.67 -1.95 12.68
N ASP A 79 -6.93 -0.95 13.51
CA ASP A 79 -7.81 0.18 13.11
C ASP A 79 -7.24 0.97 11.94
N GLU A 80 -5.92 1.04 11.78
CA GLU A 80 -5.28 1.68 10.62
C GLU A 80 -5.54 0.85 9.35
N PHE A 81 -5.44 -0.47 9.44
CA PHE A 81 -5.74 -1.35 8.33
C PHE A 81 -7.21 -1.25 7.88
N LYS A 82 -8.14 -1.15 8.84
CA LYS A 82 -9.57 -0.89 8.53
C LYS A 82 -9.78 0.46 7.83
N ARG A 83 -9.04 1.51 8.21
CA ARG A 83 -9.09 2.82 7.54
C ARG A 83 -8.57 2.76 6.12
N VAL A 84 -7.48 2.03 5.88
CA VAL A 84 -6.94 1.81 4.54
C VAL A 84 -7.94 1.05 3.69
N ILE A 85 -8.49 -0.08 4.16
CA ILE A 85 -9.55 -0.80 3.42
C ILE A 85 -10.74 0.12 3.14
N SER A 86 -11.12 0.97 4.10
CA SER A 86 -12.21 1.92 3.91
C SER A 86 -11.91 2.97 2.84
N SER A 87 -10.64 3.39 2.67
CA SER A 87 -10.24 4.34 1.61
C SER A 87 -10.11 3.69 0.23
N LEU A 88 -10.10 2.36 0.16
CA LEU A 88 -10.15 1.58 -1.08
C LEU A 88 -11.59 1.31 -1.57
N ARG A 89 -12.61 1.66 -0.78
CA ARG A 89 -14.03 1.47 -1.16
C ARG A 89 -14.32 2.14 -2.50
N GLY A 90 -14.99 1.41 -3.40
CA GLY A 90 -15.25 1.86 -4.76
C GLY A 90 -14.19 1.44 -5.79
N HIS A 91 -13.15 0.74 -5.34
CA HIS A 91 -12.14 0.07 -6.18
C HIS A 91 -12.07 -1.43 -5.88
N ASP A 92 -13.13 -2.01 -5.32
CA ASP A 92 -13.20 -3.39 -4.86
C ASP A 92 -12.95 -4.41 -5.99
N ASP A 93 -13.28 -4.06 -7.24
CA ASP A 93 -13.03 -4.86 -8.44
C ASP A 93 -11.54 -5.10 -8.72
N LYS A 94 -10.69 -4.15 -8.32
CA LYS A 94 -9.23 -4.18 -8.48
C LYS A 94 -8.52 -4.92 -7.36
N ILE A 95 -9.21 -5.19 -6.24
CA ILE A 95 -8.61 -5.78 -5.04
C ILE A 95 -8.41 -7.29 -5.23
N ARG A 96 -7.23 -7.78 -4.91
CA ARG A 96 -6.89 -9.20 -4.81
C ARG A 96 -6.24 -9.47 -3.46
N VAL A 97 -6.86 -10.35 -2.70
CA VAL A 97 -6.39 -10.75 -1.36
C VAL A 97 -5.40 -11.90 -1.52
N VAL A 98 -4.22 -11.75 -0.94
CA VAL A 98 -3.15 -12.76 -0.94
C VAL A 98 -2.90 -13.19 0.50
N LEU A 99 -3.22 -14.45 0.81
CA LEU A 99 -2.83 -15.08 2.07
C LEU A 99 -1.39 -15.57 1.93
N ASN A 100 -0.46 -14.75 2.38
CA ASN A 100 0.97 -15.05 2.34
C ASN A 100 1.35 -15.99 3.49
N LYS A 101 2.39 -16.80 3.31
CA LYS A 101 2.89 -17.76 4.31
C LYS A 101 1.86 -18.78 4.82
N ALA A 102 0.94 -19.19 3.95
CA ALA A 102 -0.05 -20.20 4.29
C ALA A 102 0.59 -21.57 4.67
N ASP A 103 1.83 -21.81 4.26
CA ASP A 103 2.65 -22.97 4.63
C ASP A 103 3.01 -23.00 6.13
N GLN A 104 2.87 -21.88 6.85
CA GLN A 104 3.22 -21.78 8.28
C GLN A 104 2.02 -22.05 9.21
N VAL A 105 0.86 -22.40 8.65
CA VAL A 105 -0.34 -22.71 9.41
C VAL A 105 -0.45 -24.22 9.54
N ASP A 106 -0.34 -24.74 10.76
CA ASP A 106 -0.62 -26.15 11.05
C ASP A 106 -2.12 -26.45 10.89
N THR A 107 -2.43 -27.73 10.61
CA THR A 107 -3.80 -28.23 10.42
C THR A 107 -4.54 -28.43 11.73
#